data_AF-A0A7Y2PJV3-F1
#
_entry.id   AF-A0A7Y2PJV3-F1
#
_cell.length_a   1.000
_cell.length_b   1.000
_cell.length_c   1.000
_cell.angle_alpha   90.00
_cell.angle_beta   90.00
_cell.angle_gamma   90.00
#
_symmetry.space_group_name_H-M   'P 1'
#
loop_
_entity.id
_entity.type
_entity.pdbx_description
1 polymer ?
#
loop_
_entity_poly.entity_id
_entity_poly.type
_entity_poly.pdbx_seq_one_letter_code
_entity_poly.pdbx_strand_id
1 'polypeptide(L)' 'MPKASVLIAGCGDVGSRLAAQLPANNWQVYGLRRSIERLPAGVTGVAGDLFS' A
#
# COMPACT_ATOMS: atom_id res chain seq x y z
N MET A 1 -1.84 -21.62 3.23
CA MET A 1 -2.99 -20.86 2.71
C MET A 1 -2.48 -19.70 1.89
N PRO A 2 -3.07 -19.37 0.73
CA PRO A 2 -2.63 -18.23 -0.06
C PRO A 2 -2.84 -16.92 0.70
N LYS A 3 -1.88 -16.01 0.56
CA LYS A 3 -1.84 -14.70 1.21
C LYS A 3 -2.81 -13.75 0.51
N ALA A 4 -3.74 -13.16 1.27
CA ALA A 4 -4.65 -12.14 0.74
C ALA A 4 -3.86 -10.90 0.29
N SER A 5 -4.31 -10.24 -0.78
CA SER A 5 -3.64 -9.06 -1.33
C SER A 5 -4.57 -7.86 -1.32
N VAL A 6 -4.01 -6.67 -1.07
CA VAL A 6 -4.75 -5.40 -1.03
C VAL A 6 -3.94 -4.28 -1.68
N LEU A 7 -4.63 -3.45 -2.44
CA LEU A 7 -4.10 -2.20 -3.00
C LEU A 7 -4.75 -1.02 -2.27
N ILE A 8 -3.93 -0.13 -1.73
CA ILE A 8 -4.39 1.13 -1.14
C ILE A 8 -4.20 2.24 -2.17
N ALA A 9 -5.32 2.69 -2.77
CA ALA A 9 -5.35 3.79 -3.72
C ALA A 9 -5.28 5.13 -2.98
N GLY A 10 -4.11 5.79 -2.98
CA GLY A 10 -3.86 6.99 -2.18
C GLY A 10 -3.29 6.67 -0.79
N CYS A 11 -2.03 6.24 -0.75
CA CYS A 11 -1.32 5.90 0.50
C CYS A 11 -0.76 7.16 1.22
N GLY A 12 -1.67 8.02 1.70
CA GLY A 12 -1.37 9.19 2.55
C GLY A 12 -1.15 8.80 4.02
N ASP A 13 -1.49 9.68 4.97
CA ASP A 13 -1.33 9.39 6.42
C ASP A 13 -2.14 8.15 6.84
N VAL A 14 -3.47 8.19 6.65
CA VAL A 14 -4.36 7.07 7.00
C VAL A 14 -3.99 5.79 6.25
N GLY A 15 -3.77 5.90 4.93
CA GLY A 15 -3.40 4.75 4.11
C GLY A 15 -2.08 4.11 4.55
N SER A 16 -1.08 4.91 4.94
CA SER A 16 0.21 4.39 5.41
C SER A 16 0.09 3.68 6.77
N ARG A 17 -0.72 4.21 7.69
CA ARG A 17 -0.98 3.58 8.99
C ARG A 17 -1.74 2.26 8.85
N LEU A 18 -2.70 2.19 7.93
CA LEU A 18 -3.38 0.95 7.59
C LEU A 18 -2.38 -0.07 6.99
N ALA A 19 -1.57 0.39 6.03
CA ALA A 19 -0.59 -0.46 5.36
C ALA A 19 0.41 -1.12 6.33
N ALA A 20 0.80 -0.41 7.40
CA ALA A 20 1.71 -0.93 8.42
C ALA A 20 1.10 -2.03 9.31
N GLN A 21 -0.23 -2.09 9.44
CA GLN A 21 -0.93 -3.05 10.33
C GLN A 21 -1.31 -4.35 9.61
N LEU A 22 -1.53 -4.29 8.30
CA LEU A 22 -1.98 -5.43 7.50
C LEU A 22 -1.00 -6.62 7.43
N PRO A 23 0.34 -6.43 7.45
CA PRO A 23 1.30 -7.53 7.49
C PRO A 23 1.11 -8.46 8.70
N ALA A 24 0.64 -7.95 9.84
CA ALA A 24 0.34 -8.76 11.03
C ALA A 24 -0.75 -9.82 10.78
N ASN A 25 -1.57 -9.62 9.75
CA ASN A 25 -2.62 -10.56 9.33
C ASN A 25 -2.19 -11.41 8.12
N ASN A 26 -0.90 -11.41 7.78
CA ASN A 26 -0.33 -12.09 6.61
C ASN A 26 -0.90 -11.58 5.27
N TRP A 27 -1.10 -10.26 5.11
CA TRP A 27 -1.56 -9.64 3.85
C TRP A 27 -0.41 -9.10 3.00
N GLN A 28 -0.56 -9.12 1.67
CA GLN A 28 0.37 -8.51 0.72
C GLN A 28 -0.16 -7.13 0.42
N VAL A 29 0.64 -6.11 0.75
CA VAL A 29 0.19 -4.73 0.69
C VAL A 29 0.85 -4.04 -0.48
N TYR A 30 0.02 -3.44 -1.33
CA TYR A 30 0.42 -2.56 -2.42
C TYR A 30 -0.07 -1.15 -2.14
N GLY A 31 0.71 -0.14 -2.51
CA GLY A 31 0.36 1.27 -2.35
C GLY A 31 0.44 2.01 -3.68
N LEU A 32 -0.68 2.59 -4.12
CA LEU A 32 -0.70 3.47 -5.29
C LEU A 32 -0.37 4.90 -4.88
N ARG A 33 0.66 5.48 -5.50
CA ARG A 33 0.98 6.92 -5.44
C ARG A 33 1.62 7.39 -6.74
N ARG A 34 1.52 8.71 -6.98
CA ARG A 34 2.30 9.40 -8.03
C ARG A 34 3.82 9.30 -7.80
N SER A 35 4.23 9.24 -6.53
CA SER A 35 5.63 9.13 -6.09
C SER A 35 5.71 8.04 -5.03
N ILE A 36 6.26 6.88 -5.41
CA ILE A 36 6.27 5.67 -4.57
C ILE A 36 7.33 5.73 -3.47
N GLU A 37 8.28 6.67 -3.55
CA GLU A 37 9.36 6.87 -2.57
C GLU A 37 8.81 7.29 -1.21
N ARG A 38 7.57 7.77 -1.16
CA ARG A 38 6.88 8.19 0.07
C ARG A 38 6.04 7.08 0.70
N LEU A 39 6.15 5.84 0.22
CA LEU A 39 5.46 4.69 0.81
C LEU A 39 6.18 4.22 2.08
N PRO A 40 5.44 3.70 3.07
CA PRO A 40 6.05 3.09 4.24
C PRO A 40 6.78 1.79 3.87
N ALA A 41 7.79 1.44 4.66
CA ALA A 41 8.57 0.22 4.46
C ALA A 41 7.68 -1.02 4.44
N GLY A 42 8.00 -1.96 3.54
CA GLY A 42 7.25 -3.22 3.38
C GLY A 42 5.99 -3.12 2.49
N VAL A 43 5.64 -1.92 1.99
CA VAL A 43 4.59 -1.75 0.98
C VAL A 43 5.19 -1.79 -0.42
N THR A 44 4.65 -2.65 -1.28
CA THR A 44 5.03 -2.68 -2.68
C THR A 44 4.42 -1.49 -3.41
N GLY A 45 5.27 -0.65 -4.01
CA GLY A 45 4.80 0.54 -4.73
C GLY A 45 4.17 0.23 -6.08
N VAL A 46 3.06 0.91 -6.36
CA VAL A 46 2.44 0.99 -7.68
C VAL A 46 2.44 2.47 -8.08
N ALA A 47 3.29 2.83 -9.04
CA ALA A 47 3.36 4.19 -9.54
C ALA A 47 2.13 4.47 -10.41
N GLY A 48 1.41 5.55 -10.12
CA GLY A 48 0.25 5.94 -10.91
C GLY A 48 -0.48 7.15 -10.35
N ASP A 49 -1.17 7.87 -11.23
CA ASP A 49 -2.22 8.81 -10.86
C ASP A 49 -3.57 8.08 -10.90
N LEU A 50 -4.42 8.29 -9.90
CA LEU A 50 -5.71 7.61 -9.80
C LEU A 50 -6.75 8.21 -10.76
N PHE A 51 -6.57 9.48 -11.12
CA PHE A 51 -7.56 10.26 -11.88
C PHE A 51 -7.12 10.58 -13.32
N SER A 52 -6.01 10.00 -13.78
CA SER A 52 -5.57 10.08 -15.18
C SER A 52 -6.38 9.20 -16.10
#